data_AF-A0A9Q8QH18-F1
#
_entry.id   AF-A0A9Q8QH18-F1
#
_cell.length_a   1.000
_cell.length_b   1.000
_cell.length_c   1.000
_cell.angle_alpha   90.00
_cell.angle_beta   90.00
_cell.angle_gamma   90.00
#
_symmetry.space_group_name_H-M   'P 1'
#
loop_
_entity.id
_entity.type
_entity.pdbx_description
1 polymer ?
#
loop_
_entity_poly.entity_id
_entity_poly.type
_entity_poly.pdbx_seq_one_letter_code
_entity_poly.pdbx_strand_id
1 'polypeptide(L)'
;MKLPSLATLLRPPVQTLPLFPHLLLPLVLLAVLACATLFAHSDVNAALLWSQCHARERLPLLTDARLVPSWVATPACFLVSFFAEALDAARSRAAVAELLAGVGALMSVATAESARACNNNNSNGKNRRGGRKQRVGKHVIARPTPWWLLFNLVGGALVWQVVIVPAFLHRARSWFAGGSRSDGEDDPMGVTAQQQQQRQQQQDEEGRRDEKALDTDRSVADAEIVAIPLAVALGFYLPSVLMLTLRSPGSVAAWLPFPVYVSLLRQLVRWAVGRFRRSTPARVHIEYVGGRSSSSHNNNNNNDDNDADGQSRHRRQQQQGRASGGGTNKPLAALYGLPALASVAAHALLAANLAAGRDDRREMTRSAVKFLEVDAQFLALTVLYWVFAEVGWRAPATMLLVGAVLGPGAGVCAGWVVRERLLREALRGLLGGDDEGEGELVEDEDEEREDEGQRRGRGEREPLLG
;
A
#
# COMPACT_ATOMS: atom_id res chain seq x y z
N MET A 1 -7.30 35.68 -1.83
CA MET A 1 -6.69 34.34 -1.91
C MET A 1 -7.37 33.58 -3.04
N LYS A 2 -6.66 33.18 -4.10
CA LYS A 2 -7.23 32.32 -5.15
C LYS A 2 -7.41 30.92 -4.54
N LEU A 3 -8.63 30.40 -4.56
CA LEU A 3 -8.89 29.02 -4.16
C LEU A 3 -8.13 28.10 -5.15
N PRO A 4 -7.44 27.05 -4.67
CA PRO A 4 -6.84 26.07 -5.57
C PRO A 4 -7.92 25.46 -6.45
N SER A 5 -7.60 25.19 -7.72
CA SER A 5 -8.53 24.51 -8.61
C SER A 5 -8.89 23.13 -8.05
N LEU A 6 -10.10 22.64 -8.36
CA LEU A 6 -10.55 21.31 -7.94
C LEU A 6 -9.57 20.21 -8.39
N ALA A 7 -8.93 20.38 -9.55
CA ALA A 7 -7.90 19.48 -10.05
C ALA A 7 -6.67 19.44 -9.13
N THR A 8 -6.22 20.58 -8.60
CA THR A 8 -5.12 20.63 -7.63
C THR A 8 -5.51 20.01 -6.28
N LEU A 9 -6.76 20.15 -5.87
CA LEU A 9 -7.29 19.55 -4.63
C LEU A 9 -7.42 18.02 -4.73
N LEU A 10 -7.59 17.50 -5.95
CA LEU A 10 -7.69 16.07 -6.25
C LEU A 10 -6.32 15.38 -6.36
N ARG A 11 -5.22 16.14 -6.49
CA ARG A 11 -3.87 15.56 -6.53
C ARG A 11 -3.46 15.02 -5.15
N PRO A 12 -2.76 13.87 -5.10
CA PRO A 12 -2.26 13.32 -3.85
C PRO A 12 -1.37 14.31 -3.07
N PRO A 13 -1.60 14.50 -1.75
CA PRO A 13 -0.84 15.45 -0.93
C PRO A 13 0.68 15.21 -0.95
N VAL A 14 1.13 13.96 -1.09
CA VAL A 14 2.56 13.63 -1.16
C VAL A 14 3.29 14.27 -2.35
N GLN A 15 2.55 14.58 -3.42
CA GLN A 15 3.10 15.20 -4.64
C GLN A 15 3.25 16.72 -4.49
N THR A 16 2.36 17.36 -3.73
CA THR A 16 2.23 18.82 -3.67
C THR A 16 2.82 19.44 -2.41
N LEU A 17 2.75 18.75 -1.27
CA LEU A 17 3.15 19.29 0.03
C LEU A 17 4.51 18.78 0.47
N PRO A 18 5.35 19.59 1.16
CA PRO A 18 6.62 19.13 1.71
C PRO A 18 6.39 18.15 2.88
N LEU A 19 7.31 17.18 3.04
CA LEU A 19 7.22 16.16 4.10
C LEU A 19 7.12 16.80 5.49
N PHE A 20 8.02 17.73 5.78
CA PHE A 20 7.97 18.55 6.98
C PHE A 20 7.70 20.00 6.59
N PRO A 21 6.78 20.72 7.27
CA PRO A 21 5.94 20.27 8.39
C PRO A 21 4.62 19.58 7.98
N HIS A 22 4.17 19.75 6.74
CA HIS A 22 2.76 19.54 6.36
C HIS A 22 2.28 18.08 6.45
N LEU A 23 3.09 17.10 6.05
CA LEU A 23 2.69 15.68 6.08
C LEU A 23 2.96 15.01 7.43
N LEU A 24 3.87 15.54 8.25
CA LEU A 24 4.20 14.97 9.55
C LEU A 24 3.41 15.59 10.70
N LEU A 25 3.01 16.87 10.59
CA LEU A 25 2.26 17.56 11.63
C LEU A 25 0.93 16.85 11.98
N PRO A 26 0.09 16.40 11.01
CA PRO A 26 -1.13 15.66 11.34
C PRO A 26 -0.87 14.37 12.13
N LEU A 27 0.22 13.67 11.85
CA LEU A 27 0.61 12.45 12.58
C LEU A 27 1.03 12.75 14.01
N VAL A 28 1.80 13.82 14.22
CA VAL A 28 2.19 14.27 15.57
C VAL A 28 0.95 14.69 16.37
N LEU A 29 0.03 15.43 15.75
CA LEU A 29 -1.23 15.81 16.39
C LEU A 29 -2.08 14.59 16.74
N LEU A 30 -2.21 13.62 15.84
CA LEU A 30 -2.90 12.37 16.11
C LEU A 30 -2.24 11.57 17.25
N ALA A 31 -0.90 11.58 17.37
CA ALA A 31 -0.20 10.93 18.46
C ALA A 31 -0.41 11.62 19.82
N VAL A 32 -0.33 12.95 19.86
CA VAL A 32 -0.64 13.71 21.08
C VAL A 32 -2.08 13.49 21.50
N LEU A 33 -3.01 13.50 20.55
CA LEU A 33 -4.43 13.26 20.82
C LEU A 33 -4.69 11.82 21.27
N ALA A 34 -4.02 10.83 20.67
CA ALA A 34 -4.08 9.44 21.12
C ALA A 34 -3.59 9.29 22.57
N CYS A 35 -2.43 9.86 22.91
CA CYS A 35 -1.92 9.86 24.28
C CYS A 35 -2.91 10.53 25.26
N ALA A 36 -3.40 11.72 24.92
CA ALA A 36 -4.33 12.46 25.77
C ALA A 36 -5.66 11.71 25.98
N THR A 37 -6.21 11.11 24.92
CA THR A 37 -7.45 10.35 25.01
C THR A 37 -7.28 9.02 25.74
N LEU A 38 -6.19 8.28 25.51
CA LEU A 38 -5.89 7.06 26.25
C LEU A 38 -5.68 7.35 27.74
N PHE A 39 -5.02 8.46 28.09
CA PHE A 39 -4.87 8.88 29.48
C PHE A 39 -6.19 9.33 30.11
N ALA A 40 -7.03 10.08 29.38
CA ALA A 40 -8.35 10.47 29.87
C ALA A 40 -9.29 9.28 30.07
N HIS A 41 -9.04 8.18 29.36
CA HIS A 41 -9.81 6.94 29.43
C HIS A 41 -9.13 5.84 30.26
N SER A 42 -7.91 6.06 30.76
CA SER A 42 -7.23 5.08 31.60
C SER A 42 -7.91 5.07 32.96
N ASP A 43 -8.77 4.08 33.15
CA ASP A 43 -9.47 3.84 34.39
C ASP A 43 -8.47 3.39 35.49
N VAL A 44 -8.81 3.63 36.75
CA VAL A 44 -8.07 3.19 37.93
C VAL A 44 -7.81 1.68 37.87
N ASN A 45 -8.72 0.93 37.26
CA ASN A 45 -8.60 -0.51 37.02
C ASN A 45 -7.34 -0.92 36.24
N ALA A 46 -6.92 -0.14 35.23
CA ALA A 46 -5.70 -0.44 34.48
C ALA A 46 -4.44 -0.18 35.35
N ALA A 47 -4.44 0.88 36.14
CA ALA A 47 -3.36 1.16 37.08
C ALA A 47 -3.28 0.09 38.19
N LEU A 48 -4.41 -0.40 38.68
CA LEU A 48 -4.49 -1.49 39.66
C LEU A 48 -3.95 -2.81 39.10
N LEU A 49 -4.26 -3.15 37.84
CA LEU A 49 -3.66 -4.30 37.16
C LEU A 49 -2.14 -4.20 37.10
N TRP A 50 -1.64 -3.02 36.73
CA TRP A 50 -0.21 -2.77 36.67
C TRP A 50 0.43 -2.93 38.04
N SER A 51 -0.15 -2.35 39.10
CA SER A 51 0.38 -2.45 40.45
C SER A 51 0.37 -3.89 40.99
N GLN A 52 -0.69 -4.68 40.72
CA GLN A 52 -0.76 -6.09 41.09
C GLN A 52 0.32 -6.92 40.40
N CYS A 53 0.56 -6.68 39.10
CA CYS A 53 1.64 -7.33 38.37
C CYS A 53 3.02 -6.90 38.87
N HIS A 54 3.19 -5.64 39.25
CA HIS A 54 4.43 -5.14 39.83
C HIS A 54 4.71 -5.75 41.21
N ALA A 55 3.66 -5.93 42.02
CA ALA A 55 3.70 -6.62 43.32
C ALA A 55 3.85 -8.16 43.19
N ARG A 56 3.78 -8.70 41.96
CA ARG A 56 3.86 -10.14 41.64
C ARG A 56 2.72 -10.98 42.23
N GLU A 57 1.55 -10.37 42.40
CA GLU A 57 0.36 -11.05 42.92
C GLU A 57 -0.41 -11.81 41.82
N ARG A 58 -0.21 -11.45 40.55
CA ARG A 58 -0.81 -12.11 39.38
C ARG A 58 0.23 -12.90 38.59
N LEU A 59 -0.21 -14.06 38.06
CA LEU A 59 0.55 -14.90 37.12
C LEU A 59 1.98 -15.21 37.61
N PRO A 60 2.14 -15.95 38.73
CA PRO A 60 3.43 -16.14 39.40
C PRO A 60 4.52 -16.73 38.49
N LEU A 61 4.12 -17.54 37.49
CA LEU A 61 5.03 -18.12 36.50
C LEU A 61 5.66 -17.07 35.55
N LEU A 62 4.93 -15.99 35.23
CA LEU A 62 5.41 -14.90 34.37
C LEU A 62 6.19 -13.85 35.14
N THR A 63 5.92 -13.72 36.44
CA THR A 63 6.57 -12.74 37.33
C THR A 63 7.73 -13.33 38.14
N ASP A 64 8.10 -14.59 37.92
CA ASP A 64 9.25 -15.21 38.57
C ASP A 64 10.54 -14.53 38.09
N ALA A 65 11.18 -13.82 39.01
CA ALA A 65 12.42 -13.10 38.77
C ALA A 65 13.60 -14.00 38.38
N ARG A 66 13.50 -15.33 38.60
CA ARG A 66 14.51 -16.29 38.15
C ARG A 66 14.48 -16.52 36.65
N LEU A 67 13.33 -16.31 36.00
CA LEU A 67 13.12 -16.61 34.58
C LEU A 67 13.08 -15.36 33.71
N VAL A 68 12.46 -14.28 34.20
CA VAL A 68 12.20 -13.08 33.38
C VAL A 68 12.68 -11.84 34.14
N PRO A 69 13.49 -10.95 33.50
CA PRO A 69 13.88 -9.68 34.09
C PRO A 69 12.65 -8.83 34.47
N SER A 70 12.72 -8.13 35.60
CA SER A 70 11.60 -7.34 36.15
C SER A 70 11.00 -6.32 35.18
N TRP A 71 11.85 -5.70 34.33
CA TRP A 71 11.46 -4.73 33.32
C TRP A 71 10.66 -5.34 32.15
N VAL A 72 10.72 -6.65 31.93
CA VAL A 72 9.87 -7.39 30.98
C VAL A 72 8.69 -8.05 31.69
N ALA A 73 8.93 -8.58 32.89
CA ALA A 73 7.93 -9.34 33.63
C ALA A 73 6.67 -8.51 33.95
N THR A 74 6.85 -7.26 34.41
CA THR A 74 5.70 -6.40 34.75
C THR A 74 4.85 -6.04 33.52
N PRO A 75 5.42 -5.50 32.41
CA PRO A 75 4.64 -5.27 31.20
C PRO A 75 3.99 -6.53 30.63
N ALA A 76 4.70 -7.66 30.62
CA ALA A 76 4.16 -8.91 30.12
C ALA A 76 2.98 -9.41 30.96
N CYS A 77 3.10 -9.42 32.30
CA CYS A 77 2.00 -9.74 33.21
C CYS A 77 0.80 -8.81 33.00
N PHE A 78 1.06 -7.51 32.85
CA PHE A 78 0.02 -6.51 32.63
C PHE A 78 -0.71 -6.78 31.32
N LEU A 79 0.00 -6.98 30.20
CA LEU A 79 -0.60 -7.26 28.89
C LEU A 79 -1.42 -8.55 28.92
N VAL A 80 -0.87 -9.64 29.48
CA VAL A 80 -1.58 -10.92 29.57
C VAL A 80 -2.86 -10.77 30.39
N SER A 81 -2.77 -10.09 31.55
CA SER A 81 -3.91 -9.81 32.40
C SER A 81 -4.96 -8.93 31.71
N PHE A 82 -4.51 -7.85 31.07
CA PHE A 82 -5.37 -6.90 30.37
C PHE A 82 -6.17 -7.57 29.24
N PHE A 83 -5.51 -8.36 28.39
CA PHE A 83 -6.18 -9.08 27.32
C PHE A 83 -7.06 -10.23 27.84
N ALA A 84 -6.67 -10.94 28.91
CA ALA A 84 -7.53 -11.95 29.52
C ALA A 84 -8.87 -11.32 30.00
N GLU A 85 -8.80 -10.14 30.60
CA GLU A 85 -9.97 -9.42 31.12
C GLU A 85 -10.82 -8.82 30.00
N ALA A 86 -10.19 -8.38 28.90
CA ALA A 86 -10.89 -7.96 27.69
C ALA A 86 -11.68 -9.12 27.03
N LEU A 87 -11.31 -10.38 27.30
CA LEU A 87 -11.93 -11.58 26.71
C LEU A 87 -12.99 -12.25 27.62
N ASP A 88 -13.31 -11.67 28.78
CA ASP A 88 -14.19 -12.28 29.78
C ASP A 88 -15.66 -12.41 29.31
N ALA A 89 -16.13 -11.48 28.46
CA ALA A 89 -17.51 -11.44 27.96
C ALA A 89 -17.63 -11.80 26.47
N ALA A 90 -18.79 -12.31 26.06
CA ALA A 90 -19.02 -12.69 24.66
C ALA A 90 -18.98 -11.47 23.72
N ARG A 91 -19.60 -10.36 24.15
CA ARG A 91 -19.61 -9.11 23.38
C ARG A 91 -18.21 -8.49 23.26
N SER A 92 -17.43 -8.52 24.34
CA SER A 92 -16.06 -7.99 24.31
C SER A 92 -15.15 -8.84 23.42
N ARG A 93 -15.28 -10.17 23.48
CA ARG A 93 -14.58 -11.07 22.55
C ARG A 93 -14.91 -10.78 21.09
N ALA A 94 -16.17 -10.52 20.76
CA ALA A 94 -16.55 -10.19 19.39
C ALA A 94 -15.90 -8.86 18.93
N ALA A 95 -15.84 -7.85 19.80
CA ALA A 95 -15.13 -6.61 19.53
C ALA A 95 -13.62 -6.85 19.36
N VAL A 96 -12.98 -7.62 20.24
CA VAL A 96 -11.55 -7.97 20.12
C VAL A 96 -11.29 -8.78 18.84
N ALA A 97 -12.18 -9.69 18.45
CA ALA A 97 -12.07 -10.44 17.20
C ALA A 97 -12.10 -9.51 15.97
N GLU A 98 -12.97 -8.50 15.98
CA GLU A 98 -13.03 -7.47 14.93
C GLU A 98 -11.73 -6.67 14.83
N LEU A 99 -11.18 -6.26 15.98
CA LEU A 99 -9.90 -5.56 16.05
C LEU A 99 -8.76 -6.42 15.51
N LEU A 100 -8.70 -7.69 15.93
CA LEU A 100 -7.70 -8.65 15.45
C LEU A 100 -7.81 -8.90 13.95
N ALA A 101 -9.03 -8.97 13.41
CA ALA A 101 -9.23 -9.11 11.97
C ALA A 101 -8.68 -7.90 11.19
N GLY A 102 -8.94 -6.68 11.69
CA GLY A 102 -8.36 -5.45 11.15
C GLY A 102 -6.83 -5.41 11.23
N VAL A 103 -6.26 -5.76 12.38
CA VAL A 103 -4.80 -5.83 12.58
C VAL A 103 -4.16 -6.88 11.65
N GLY A 104 -4.80 -8.04 11.45
CA GLY A 104 -4.33 -9.07 10.53
C GLY A 104 -4.31 -8.61 9.06
N ALA A 105 -5.29 -7.80 8.66
CA ALA A 105 -5.30 -7.17 7.33
C ALA A 105 -4.14 -6.16 7.19
N LEU A 106 -3.92 -5.31 8.19
CA LEU A 106 -2.78 -4.36 8.19
C LEU A 106 -1.44 -5.08 8.17
N MET A 107 -1.29 -6.18 8.91
CA MET A 107 -0.08 -6.98 8.88
C MET A 107 0.13 -7.66 7.53
N SER A 108 -0.93 -8.17 6.89
CA SER A 108 -0.84 -8.75 5.54
C SER A 108 -0.31 -7.72 4.54
N VAL A 109 -0.89 -6.52 4.57
CA VAL A 109 -0.47 -5.38 3.76
C VAL A 109 0.97 -4.94 4.06
N ALA A 110 1.32 -4.72 5.33
CA ALA A 110 2.66 -4.28 5.71
C ALA A 110 3.73 -5.32 5.37
N THR A 111 3.39 -6.61 5.50
CA THR A 111 4.28 -7.72 5.13
C THR A 111 4.46 -7.79 3.61
N ALA A 112 3.39 -7.60 2.83
CA ALA A 112 3.46 -7.50 1.37
C ALA A 112 4.32 -6.32 0.92
N GLU A 113 4.15 -5.16 1.54
CA GLU A 113 5.01 -4.01 1.29
C GLU A 113 6.47 -4.29 1.63
N SER A 114 6.75 -4.90 2.78
CA SER A 114 8.13 -5.27 3.16
C SER A 114 8.79 -6.26 2.19
N ALA A 115 7.99 -7.04 1.45
CA ALA A 115 8.46 -8.05 0.50
C ALA A 115 8.86 -7.49 -0.87
N ARG A 116 8.48 -6.23 -1.18
CA ARG A 116 8.79 -5.61 -2.47
C ARG A 116 10.29 -5.48 -2.71
N ALA A 117 10.69 -5.65 -3.96
CA ALA A 117 12.10 -5.61 -4.40
C ALA A 117 12.87 -4.39 -3.89
N CYS A 118 12.27 -3.21 -4.04
CA CYS A 118 12.86 -1.93 -3.66
C CYS A 118 13.14 -1.80 -2.15
N ASN A 119 12.45 -2.59 -1.31
CA ASN A 119 12.71 -2.64 0.12
C ASN A 119 13.80 -3.64 0.51
N ASN A 120 14.20 -4.53 -0.39
CA ASN A 120 15.26 -5.49 -0.09
C ASN A 120 16.64 -4.79 -0.04
N ASN A 121 17.48 -5.18 0.93
CA ASN A 121 18.83 -4.65 1.11
C ASN A 121 19.82 -5.20 0.06
N ASN A 122 19.48 -6.27 -0.64
CA ASN A 122 20.33 -6.93 -1.63
C ASN A 122 20.27 -6.35 -3.04
N SER A 123 19.55 -5.23 -3.27
CA SER A 123 19.63 -4.54 -4.55
C SER A 123 21.03 -3.92 -4.68
N ASN A 124 21.93 -4.61 -5.41
CA ASN A 124 23.29 -4.18 -5.78
C ASN A 124 23.31 -2.95 -6.72
N GLY A 125 22.38 -2.02 -6.55
CA GLY A 125 22.23 -0.82 -7.37
C GLY A 125 23.28 0.22 -7.01
N LYS A 126 24.23 0.40 -7.92
CA LYS A 126 25.29 1.43 -7.97
C LYS A 126 24.84 2.89 -7.82
N ASN A 127 23.56 3.19 -7.59
CA ASN A 127 23.06 4.55 -7.42
C ASN A 127 23.15 5.01 -5.96
N ARG A 128 24.41 5.18 -5.50
CA ARG A 128 24.84 5.76 -4.21
C ARG A 128 24.57 7.28 -4.12
N ARG A 129 23.37 7.77 -4.47
CA ARG A 129 22.99 9.18 -4.25
C ARG A 129 21.85 9.38 -3.24
N GLY A 130 21.44 8.32 -2.53
CA GLY A 130 20.55 8.42 -1.38
C GLY A 130 21.30 8.79 -0.10
N GLY A 131 21.08 10.01 0.40
CA GLY A 131 21.68 10.51 1.65
C GLY A 131 21.34 9.65 2.89
N ARG A 132 22.12 9.80 3.98
CA ARG A 132 22.00 9.04 5.24
C ARG A 132 20.56 8.93 5.78
N LYS A 133 19.71 9.95 5.57
CA LYS A 133 18.30 9.99 6.01
C LYS A 133 17.40 8.98 5.29
N GLN A 134 17.68 8.61 4.04
CA GLN A 134 16.86 7.67 3.26
C GLN A 134 17.05 6.20 3.70
N ARG A 135 18.14 5.89 4.41
CA ARG A 135 18.43 4.54 4.92
C ARG A 135 17.54 4.12 6.09
N VAL A 136 17.10 5.06 6.93
CA VAL A 136 16.33 4.74 8.14
C VAL A 136 14.92 4.26 7.76
N GLY A 137 14.21 4.98 6.89
CA GLY A 137 12.86 4.59 6.44
C GLY A 137 12.84 3.24 5.72
N LYS A 138 13.86 2.96 4.88
CA LYS A 138 14.00 1.65 4.21
C LYS A 138 14.15 0.51 5.21
N HIS A 139 14.91 0.72 6.30
CA HIS A 139 15.10 -0.32 7.31
C HIS A 139 13.83 -0.64 8.09
N VAL A 140 13.03 0.40 8.39
CA VAL A 140 11.74 0.26 9.07
C VAL A 140 10.78 -0.58 8.25
N ILE A 141 10.65 -0.29 6.96
CA ILE A 141 9.72 -1.01 6.07
C ILE A 141 10.21 -2.43 5.79
N ALA A 142 11.52 -2.63 5.59
CA ALA A 142 12.09 -3.95 5.27
C ALA A 142 12.04 -4.93 6.43
N ARG A 143 12.05 -4.44 7.68
CA ARG A 143 12.05 -5.25 8.91
C ARG A 143 10.90 -4.80 9.81
N PRO A 144 9.65 -5.20 9.52
CA PRO A 144 8.49 -4.74 10.28
C PRO A 144 8.40 -5.40 11.67
N THR A 145 9.01 -6.57 11.90
CA THR A 145 8.92 -7.36 13.13
C THR A 145 9.19 -6.59 14.44
N PRO A 146 10.32 -5.87 14.61
CA PRO A 146 10.57 -5.12 15.85
C PRO A 146 9.51 -4.05 16.12
N TRP A 147 8.97 -3.42 15.09
CA TRP A 147 7.94 -2.40 15.22
C TRP A 147 6.59 -3.00 15.58
N TRP A 148 6.28 -4.19 15.06
CA TRP A 148 5.11 -4.97 15.50
C TRP A 148 5.25 -5.50 16.95
N LEU A 149 6.46 -5.76 17.43
CA LEU A 149 6.67 -6.06 18.86
C LEU A 149 6.43 -4.83 19.72
N LEU A 150 6.90 -3.66 19.27
CA LEU A 150 6.63 -2.39 19.96
C LEU A 150 5.13 -2.04 19.95
N PHE A 151 4.42 -2.36 18.86
CA PHE A 151 2.98 -2.20 18.72
C PHE A 151 2.23 -2.92 19.86
N ASN A 152 2.64 -4.16 20.20
CA ASN A 152 2.04 -4.91 21.31
C ASN A 152 2.36 -4.32 22.69
N LEU A 153 3.48 -3.61 22.83
CA LEU A 153 3.96 -3.11 24.12
C LEU A 153 3.40 -1.72 24.48
N VAL A 154 3.40 -0.80 23.51
CA VAL A 154 3.14 0.63 23.75
C VAL A 154 1.75 1.07 23.27
N GLY A 155 1.05 0.21 22.52
CA GLY A 155 -0.20 0.55 21.85
C GLY A 155 0.01 0.76 20.36
N GLY A 156 -0.99 0.40 19.57
CA GLY A 156 -0.87 0.30 18.14
C GLY A 156 -0.79 1.65 17.45
N ALA A 157 -1.61 2.60 17.88
CA ALA A 157 -1.71 3.91 17.23
C ALA A 157 -0.38 4.67 17.26
N LEU A 158 0.30 4.71 18.41
CA LEU A 158 1.52 5.52 18.60
C LEU A 158 2.67 5.04 17.71
N VAL A 159 2.87 3.72 17.62
CA VAL A 159 3.91 3.14 16.76
C VAL A 159 3.64 3.46 15.29
N TRP A 160 2.37 3.41 14.88
CA TRP A 160 1.98 3.75 13.53
C TRP A 160 2.19 5.22 13.18
N GLN A 161 1.79 6.12 14.07
CA GLN A 161 1.88 7.57 13.87
C GLN A 161 3.32 8.07 13.86
N VAL A 162 4.18 7.53 14.74
CA VAL A 162 5.54 8.05 14.95
C VAL A 162 6.57 7.33 14.08
N VAL A 163 6.38 6.04 13.78
CA VAL A 163 7.41 5.21 13.15
C VAL A 163 6.99 4.73 11.78
N ILE A 164 5.88 4.00 11.69
CA ILE A 164 5.53 3.25 10.47
C ILE A 164 5.10 4.21 9.36
N VAL A 165 4.07 5.04 9.58
CA VAL A 165 3.54 5.93 8.53
C VAL A 165 4.58 6.96 8.07
N PRO A 166 5.36 7.64 8.95
CA PRO A 166 6.41 8.53 8.50
C PRO A 166 7.44 7.87 7.57
N ALA A 167 7.81 6.60 7.84
CA ALA A 167 8.72 5.85 6.98
C ALA A 167 8.13 5.61 5.58
N PHE A 168 6.84 5.28 5.49
CA PHE A 168 6.13 5.10 4.23
C PHE A 168 5.97 6.42 3.47
N LEU A 169 5.56 7.52 4.11
CA LEU A 169 5.41 8.83 3.46
C LEU A 169 6.75 9.36 2.91
N HIS A 170 7.83 9.20 3.68
CA HIS A 170 9.17 9.56 3.19
C HIS A 170 9.55 8.75 1.94
N ARG A 171 9.17 7.47 1.87
CA ARG A 171 9.42 6.63 0.70
C ARG A 171 8.54 7.04 -0.47
N ALA A 172 7.24 7.24 -0.26
CA ALA A 172 6.31 7.66 -1.30
C ALA A 172 6.78 8.96 -1.97
N ARG A 173 7.23 9.94 -1.18
CA ARG A 173 7.82 11.19 -1.70
C ARG A 173 9.03 10.98 -2.60
N SER A 174 9.87 9.98 -2.30
CA SER A 174 11.07 9.71 -3.11
C SER A 174 10.76 9.21 -4.52
N TRP A 175 9.57 8.66 -4.76
CA TRP A 175 9.12 8.31 -6.10
C TRP A 175 8.78 9.54 -6.92
N PHE A 176 8.06 10.49 -6.32
CA PHE A 176 7.59 11.70 -7.00
C PHE A 176 8.70 12.75 -7.17
N ALA A 177 9.62 12.86 -6.22
CA ALA A 177 10.74 13.80 -6.31
C ALA A 177 11.80 13.41 -7.37
N GLY A 178 11.82 12.13 -7.81
CA GLY A 178 12.73 11.65 -8.83
C GLY A 178 12.32 11.99 -10.27
N GLY A 179 11.02 12.12 -10.53
CA GLY A 179 10.48 12.40 -11.87
C GLY A 179 10.56 13.88 -12.29
N SER A 180 10.57 14.82 -11.33
CA SER A 180 10.60 16.27 -11.62
C SER A 180 11.97 16.83 -12.03
N ARG A 181 12.87 16.00 -12.59
CA ARG A 181 14.24 16.41 -12.92
C ARG A 181 14.57 16.43 -14.42
N SER A 182 13.54 16.36 -15.27
CA SER A 182 13.65 16.55 -16.72
C SER A 182 13.46 18.01 -17.16
N ASP A 183 13.10 18.92 -16.25
CA ASP A 183 12.83 20.31 -16.60
C ASP A 183 14.01 21.19 -16.22
N GLY A 184 14.80 21.56 -17.23
CA GLY A 184 15.67 22.73 -17.18
C GLY A 184 17.16 22.41 -17.32
N GLU A 185 17.62 22.26 -18.55
CA GLU A 185 18.95 22.75 -18.91
C GLU A 185 18.94 23.26 -20.37
N ASP A 186 18.84 24.58 -20.45
CA ASP A 186 19.28 25.51 -21.49
C ASP A 186 19.04 25.15 -22.96
N ASP A 187 18.10 25.90 -23.54
CA ASP A 187 17.87 26.12 -24.97
C ASP A 187 19.19 26.42 -25.73
N PRO A 188 19.63 25.55 -26.67
CA PRO A 188 20.44 25.98 -27.79
C PRO A 188 19.50 26.16 -28.98
N MET A 189 19.22 27.42 -29.32
CA MET A 189 18.59 27.78 -30.60
C MET A 189 19.28 27.03 -31.76
N GLY A 190 18.51 26.23 -32.51
CA GLY A 190 18.97 25.59 -33.75
C GLY A 190 18.88 24.06 -33.81
N VAL A 191 17.94 23.42 -33.11
CA VAL A 191 17.73 21.96 -33.20
C VAL A 191 16.99 21.63 -34.50
N THR A 192 17.60 20.80 -35.35
CA THR A 192 16.97 20.33 -36.60
C THR A 192 15.85 19.31 -36.32
N ALA A 193 14.87 19.21 -37.22
CA ALA A 193 13.75 18.25 -37.10
C ALA A 193 14.22 16.79 -36.86
N GLN A 194 15.37 16.39 -37.42
CA GLN A 194 16.00 15.10 -37.15
C GLN A 194 16.51 14.93 -35.71
N GLN A 195 17.10 15.97 -35.12
CA GLN A 195 17.53 15.93 -33.72
C GLN A 195 16.33 15.93 -32.76
N GLN A 196 15.23 16.59 -33.13
CA GLN A 196 14.00 16.55 -32.35
C GLN A 196 13.38 15.14 -32.34
N GLN A 197 13.35 14.48 -33.49
CA GLN A 197 12.89 13.08 -33.61
C GLN A 197 13.79 12.10 -32.85
N GLN A 198 15.11 12.30 -32.86
CA GLN A 198 16.05 11.48 -32.07
C GLN A 198 15.94 11.73 -30.57
N ARG A 199 15.73 12.99 -30.13
CA ARG A 199 15.47 13.31 -28.72
C ARG A 199 14.18 12.68 -28.23
N GLN A 200 13.13 12.71 -29.05
CA GLN A 200 11.85 12.09 -28.72
C GLN A 200 11.97 10.57 -28.62
N GLN A 201 12.63 9.90 -29.58
CA GLN A 201 12.91 8.46 -29.49
C GLN A 201 13.78 8.08 -28.27
N GLN A 202 14.77 8.91 -27.92
CA GLN A 202 15.58 8.68 -26.72
C GLN A 202 14.78 8.86 -25.44
N GLN A 203 13.92 9.87 -25.36
CA GLN A 203 13.01 10.09 -24.24
C GLN A 203 11.99 8.95 -24.11
N ASP A 204 11.44 8.47 -25.22
CA ASP A 204 10.52 7.31 -25.24
C ASP A 204 11.22 6.03 -24.78
N GLU A 205 12.46 5.80 -25.22
CA GLU A 205 13.25 4.65 -24.78
C GLU A 205 13.62 4.75 -23.29
N GLU A 206 13.97 5.94 -22.80
CA GLU A 206 14.32 6.19 -21.41
C GLU A 206 13.09 6.03 -20.51
N GLY A 207 11.96 6.65 -20.85
CA GLY A 207 10.68 6.47 -20.16
C GLY A 207 10.25 5.00 -20.11
N ARG A 208 10.41 4.26 -21.21
CA ARG A 208 10.13 2.81 -21.25
C ARG A 208 11.09 1.97 -20.40
N ARG A 209 12.35 2.39 -20.25
CA ARG A 209 13.32 1.74 -19.36
C ARG A 209 12.98 2.02 -17.90
N ASP A 210 12.61 3.25 -17.58
CA ASP A 210 12.22 3.66 -16.23
C ASP A 210 10.91 3.00 -15.78
N GLU A 211 9.92 2.87 -16.68
CA GLU A 211 8.69 2.12 -16.38
C GLU A 211 9.01 0.66 -16.05
N LYS A 212 9.86 0.00 -16.86
CA LYS A 212 10.30 -1.39 -16.60
C LYS A 212 11.07 -1.51 -15.28
N ALA A 213 11.90 -0.51 -14.94
CA ALA A 213 12.65 -0.49 -13.70
C ALA A 213 11.71 -0.35 -12.49
N LEU A 214 10.75 0.57 -12.55
CA LEU A 214 9.73 0.79 -11.51
C LEU A 214 8.83 -0.44 -11.32
N ASP A 215 8.41 -1.07 -12.41
CA ASP A 215 7.65 -2.32 -12.37
C ASP A 215 8.47 -3.43 -11.68
N THR A 216 9.74 -3.58 -12.06
CA THR A 216 10.65 -4.56 -11.44
C THR A 216 10.82 -4.28 -9.95
N ASP A 217 10.88 -3.02 -9.56
CA ASP A 217 11.03 -2.60 -8.16
C ASP A 217 9.78 -2.88 -7.31
N ARG A 218 8.59 -2.85 -7.91
CA ARG A 218 7.32 -3.17 -7.25
C ARG A 218 6.98 -4.66 -7.25
N SER A 219 7.70 -5.47 -8.03
CA SER A 219 7.53 -6.92 -8.09
C SER A 219 7.92 -7.59 -6.77
N VAL A 220 7.25 -8.71 -6.51
CA VAL A 220 7.47 -9.56 -5.33
C VAL A 220 7.91 -10.94 -5.81
N ALA A 221 8.78 -11.61 -5.05
CA ALA A 221 9.21 -12.97 -5.41
C ALA A 221 8.02 -13.94 -5.32
N ASP A 222 7.91 -14.89 -6.25
CA ASP A 222 6.80 -15.87 -6.26
C ASP A 222 6.58 -16.56 -4.91
N ALA A 223 7.68 -16.88 -4.22
CA ALA A 223 7.63 -17.56 -2.93
C ALA A 223 6.87 -16.75 -1.86
N GLU A 224 6.85 -15.43 -1.97
CA GLU A 224 6.16 -14.54 -1.03
C GLU A 224 4.64 -14.56 -1.21
N ILE A 225 4.15 -14.87 -2.42
CA ILE A 225 2.70 -15.01 -2.69
C ILE A 225 2.10 -16.13 -1.83
N VAL A 226 2.90 -17.16 -1.54
CA VAL A 226 2.50 -18.26 -0.65
C VAL A 226 2.96 -18.00 0.78
N ALA A 227 4.18 -17.51 0.97
CA ALA A 227 4.76 -17.35 2.31
C ALA A 227 4.03 -16.32 3.17
N ILE A 228 3.59 -15.20 2.61
CA ILE A 228 2.93 -14.14 3.37
C ILE A 228 1.57 -14.60 3.91
N PRO A 229 0.60 -15.05 3.08
CA PRO A 229 -0.71 -15.45 3.61
C PRO A 229 -0.58 -16.64 4.56
N LEU A 230 0.32 -17.60 4.30
CA LEU A 230 0.54 -18.73 5.19
C LEU A 230 1.14 -18.31 6.53
N ALA A 231 2.12 -17.38 6.51
CA ALA A 231 2.71 -16.84 7.73
C ALA A 231 1.72 -16.03 8.56
N VAL A 232 0.84 -15.24 7.92
CA VAL A 232 -0.21 -14.50 8.64
C VAL A 232 -1.29 -15.45 9.17
N ALA A 233 -1.69 -16.46 8.38
CA ALA A 233 -2.66 -17.47 8.80
C ALA A 233 -2.20 -18.20 10.07
N LEU A 234 -1.00 -18.79 10.02
CA LEU A 234 -0.47 -19.64 11.08
C LEU A 234 0.19 -18.84 12.22
N GLY A 235 0.84 -17.73 11.88
CA GLY A 235 1.58 -16.92 12.84
C GLY A 235 0.73 -15.90 13.59
N PHE A 236 -0.46 -15.56 13.08
CA PHE A 236 -1.33 -14.55 13.68
C PHE A 236 -2.77 -14.99 13.84
N TYR A 237 -3.46 -15.41 12.78
CA TYR A 237 -4.88 -15.76 12.90
C TYR A 237 -5.10 -17.00 13.77
N LEU A 238 -4.28 -18.04 13.59
CA LEU A 238 -4.35 -19.25 14.41
C LEU A 238 -4.18 -18.96 15.92
N PRO A 239 -3.09 -18.29 16.39
CA PRO A 239 -2.97 -17.96 17.80
C PRO A 239 -4.05 -17.00 18.27
N SER A 240 -4.57 -16.10 17.41
CA SER A 240 -5.68 -15.20 17.74
C SER A 240 -6.98 -15.99 18.01
N VAL A 241 -7.29 -16.99 17.18
CA VAL A 241 -8.45 -17.87 17.37
C VAL A 241 -8.28 -18.72 18.63
N LEU A 242 -7.08 -19.25 18.89
CA LEU A 242 -6.80 -19.99 20.13
C LEU A 242 -6.99 -19.11 21.37
N MET A 243 -6.52 -17.86 21.33
CA MET A 243 -6.70 -16.89 22.40
C MET A 243 -8.20 -16.59 22.65
N LEU A 244 -8.97 -16.34 21.58
CA LEU A 244 -10.40 -16.06 21.66
C LEU A 244 -11.24 -17.25 22.17
N THR A 245 -10.80 -18.48 21.89
CA THR A 245 -11.54 -19.71 22.22
C THR A 245 -11.18 -20.26 23.60
N LEU A 246 -9.89 -20.38 23.92
CA LEU A 246 -9.41 -20.98 25.17
C LEU A 246 -9.58 -20.08 26.37
N ARG A 247 -9.55 -18.74 26.20
CA ARG A 247 -9.71 -17.74 27.27
C ARG A 247 -8.77 -17.93 28.46
N SER A 248 -7.62 -18.56 28.23
CA SER A 248 -6.64 -18.80 29.29
C SER A 248 -5.52 -17.76 29.20
N PRO A 249 -4.94 -17.32 30.33
CA PRO A 249 -3.77 -16.44 30.32
C PRO A 249 -2.60 -17.02 29.51
N GLY A 250 -2.45 -18.36 29.49
CA GLY A 250 -1.45 -19.03 28.67
C GLY A 250 -1.67 -18.84 27.17
N SER A 251 -2.92 -18.87 26.69
CA SER A 251 -3.23 -18.63 25.28
C SER A 251 -2.95 -17.17 24.86
N VAL A 252 -3.20 -16.21 25.75
CA VAL A 252 -2.86 -14.80 25.55
C VAL A 252 -1.34 -14.59 25.53
N ALA A 253 -0.63 -15.19 26.50
CA ALA A 253 0.83 -15.13 26.56
C ALA A 253 1.49 -15.74 25.32
N ALA A 254 0.95 -16.85 24.83
CA ALA A 254 1.38 -17.47 23.58
C ALA A 254 1.07 -16.59 22.36
N TRP A 255 0.01 -15.76 22.38
CA TRP A 255 -0.34 -14.87 21.28
C TRP A 255 0.57 -13.63 21.19
N LEU A 256 1.01 -13.04 22.31
CA LEU A 256 1.83 -11.81 22.34
C LEU A 256 3.07 -11.81 21.42
N PRO A 257 3.85 -12.89 21.28
CA PRO A 257 4.99 -12.94 20.35
C PRO A 257 4.60 -13.22 18.88
N PHE A 258 3.33 -13.06 18.46
CA PHE A 258 2.90 -13.29 17.08
C PHE A 258 3.79 -12.66 15.99
N PRO A 259 4.38 -11.45 16.15
CA PRO A 259 5.21 -10.88 15.10
C PRO A 259 6.44 -11.75 14.80
N VAL A 260 6.97 -12.42 15.83
CA VAL A 260 8.09 -13.36 15.70
C VAL A 260 7.63 -14.60 14.94
N TYR A 261 6.45 -15.16 15.27
CA TYR A 261 5.91 -16.32 14.56
C TYR A 261 5.69 -16.04 13.07
N VAL A 262 5.05 -14.92 12.74
CA VAL A 262 4.83 -14.51 11.34
C VAL A 262 6.18 -14.38 10.62
N SER A 263 7.18 -13.74 11.25
CA SER A 263 8.51 -13.58 10.66
C SER A 263 9.21 -14.93 10.42
N LEU A 264 9.22 -15.82 11.41
CA LEU A 264 9.86 -17.13 11.32
C LEU A 264 9.15 -18.03 10.30
N LEU A 265 7.82 -18.09 10.33
CA LEU A 265 7.03 -18.86 9.37
C LEU A 265 7.23 -18.35 7.95
N ARG A 266 7.27 -17.03 7.74
CA ARG A 266 7.57 -16.46 6.42
C ARG A 266 8.95 -16.89 5.92
N GLN A 267 9.97 -16.83 6.78
CA GLN A 267 11.33 -17.26 6.41
C GLN A 267 11.38 -18.76 6.11
N LEU A 268 10.73 -19.59 6.93
CA LEU A 268 10.64 -21.03 6.77
C LEU A 268 9.95 -21.41 5.45
N VAL A 269 8.80 -20.79 5.14
CA VAL A 269 8.05 -21.08 3.91
C VAL A 269 8.83 -20.63 2.69
N ARG A 270 9.49 -19.46 2.74
CA ARG A 270 10.36 -19.01 1.64
C ARG A 270 11.51 -19.98 1.40
N TRP A 271 12.15 -20.44 2.47
CA TRP A 271 13.21 -21.44 2.40
C TRP A 271 12.68 -22.76 1.81
N ALA A 272 11.54 -23.25 2.28
CA ALA A 272 10.94 -24.48 1.78
C ALA A 272 10.58 -24.37 0.29
N VAL A 273 9.89 -23.31 -0.13
CA VAL A 273 9.54 -23.08 -1.54
C VAL A 273 10.80 -23.01 -2.41
N GLY A 274 11.84 -22.31 -1.95
CA GLY A 274 13.13 -22.25 -2.66
C GLY A 274 13.85 -23.60 -2.71
N ARG A 275 13.71 -24.43 -1.68
CA ARG A 275 14.33 -25.76 -1.60
C ARG A 275 13.66 -26.78 -2.51
N PHE A 276 12.34 -26.66 -2.70
CA PHE A 276 11.53 -27.60 -3.50
C PHE A 276 11.33 -27.16 -4.95
N ARG A 277 11.39 -25.86 -5.26
CA ARG A 277 11.40 -25.39 -6.66
C ARG A 277 12.78 -25.57 -7.27
N ARG A 278 12.86 -26.40 -8.32
CA ARG A 278 14.06 -26.58 -9.15
C ARG A 278 14.24 -25.50 -10.22
N SER A 279 13.24 -24.63 -10.41
CA SER A 279 13.23 -23.58 -11.44
C SER A 279 13.65 -22.21 -10.89
N THR A 280 14.27 -21.40 -11.74
CA THR A 280 14.71 -20.02 -11.46
C THR A 280 13.58 -19.21 -10.79
N PRO A 281 13.87 -18.43 -9.72
CA PRO A 281 12.86 -17.65 -9.04
C PRO A 281 12.26 -16.60 -9.99
N ALA A 282 10.99 -16.78 -10.36
CA ALA A 282 10.24 -15.75 -11.05
C ALA A 282 9.85 -14.64 -10.06
N ARG A 283 9.66 -13.44 -10.59
CA ARG A 283 9.12 -12.29 -9.88
C ARG A 283 7.72 -12.06 -10.44
N VAL A 284 6.74 -11.94 -9.55
CA VAL A 284 5.35 -11.71 -9.92
C VAL A 284 4.93 -10.32 -9.46
N HIS A 285 4.21 -9.65 -10.34
CA HIS A 285 3.46 -8.45 -9.99
C HIS A 285 2.16 -8.89 -9.33
N ILE A 286 1.99 -8.54 -8.06
CA ILE A 286 0.79 -8.88 -7.28
C ILE A 286 -0.46 -8.29 -7.96
N GLU A 287 -0.31 -7.22 -8.73
CA GLU A 287 -1.35 -6.29 -9.13
C GLU A 287 -1.99 -6.59 -10.52
N TYR A 288 -1.71 -7.72 -11.18
CA TYR A 288 -2.37 -8.07 -12.45
C TYR A 288 -3.80 -8.54 -12.19
N VAL A 289 -4.74 -7.59 -12.24
CA VAL A 289 -6.15 -7.87 -12.50
C VAL A 289 -6.34 -7.78 -14.01
N GLY A 290 -6.79 -8.88 -14.63
CA GLY A 290 -6.90 -9.01 -16.08
C GLY A 290 -7.72 -7.89 -16.73
N GLY A 291 -7.03 -6.86 -17.22
CA GLY A 291 -7.49 -6.06 -18.34
C GLY A 291 -7.05 -6.76 -19.61
N ARG A 292 -7.98 -6.97 -20.55
CA ARG A 292 -7.69 -7.40 -21.92
C ARG A 292 -6.40 -6.71 -22.36
N SER A 293 -5.38 -7.50 -22.72
CA SER A 293 -4.29 -6.97 -23.52
C SER A 293 -4.95 -6.34 -24.74
N SER A 294 -4.96 -5.01 -24.80
CA SER A 294 -5.07 -4.32 -26.07
C SER A 294 -3.96 -4.94 -26.91
N SER A 295 -4.41 -5.76 -27.86
CA SER A 295 -3.59 -6.34 -28.89
C SER A 295 -2.85 -5.17 -29.50
N SER A 296 -1.60 -4.96 -29.10
CA SER A 296 -0.69 -4.10 -29.83
C SER A 296 -0.78 -4.61 -31.25
N HIS A 297 -1.39 -3.78 -32.11
CA HIS A 297 -1.39 -3.96 -33.54
C HIS A 297 0.07 -4.08 -33.91
N ASN A 298 0.50 -5.34 -34.05
CA ASN A 298 1.78 -5.68 -34.61
C ASN A 298 1.58 -5.39 -36.09
N ASN A 299 1.72 -4.10 -36.44
CA ASN A 299 1.76 -3.64 -37.81
C ASN A 299 3.08 -4.15 -38.38
N ASN A 300 3.09 -5.43 -38.74
CA ASN A 300 4.13 -6.05 -39.53
C ASN A 300 4.02 -5.45 -40.93
N ASN A 301 4.59 -4.27 -41.11
CA ASN A 301 5.12 -3.89 -42.41
C ASN A 301 6.36 -4.76 -42.63
N ASN A 302 6.10 -5.93 -43.23
CA ASN A 302 7.12 -6.75 -43.85
C ASN A 302 7.64 -5.99 -45.08
N ASN A 303 8.68 -5.20 -44.88
CA ASN A 303 9.71 -4.99 -45.89
C ASN A 303 11.01 -5.36 -45.20
N ASP A 304 11.58 -6.50 -45.56
CA ASP A 304 12.92 -6.57 -46.11
C ASP A 304 13.36 -8.03 -46.23
N ASP A 305 13.69 -8.38 -47.48
CA ASP A 305 14.50 -9.51 -47.86
C ASP A 305 15.89 -9.46 -47.18
N ASN A 306 16.50 -10.63 -47.04
CA ASN A 306 17.92 -10.87 -46.74
C ASN A 306 18.37 -10.64 -45.28
N ASP A 307 18.38 -11.71 -44.49
CA ASP A 307 19.64 -12.42 -44.21
C ASP A 307 19.38 -13.57 -43.21
N ALA A 308 19.74 -14.77 -43.66
CA ALA A 308 19.55 -16.02 -42.94
C ALA A 308 20.69 -16.29 -41.95
N ASP A 309 20.36 -17.09 -40.94
CA ASP A 309 21.26 -17.88 -40.09
C ASP A 309 22.05 -17.15 -38.99
N GLY A 310 21.35 -16.78 -37.92
CA GLY A 310 22.00 -16.55 -36.61
C GLY A 310 21.07 -16.27 -35.41
N GLN A 311 19.85 -15.77 -35.65
CA GLN A 311 19.00 -15.24 -34.56
C GLN A 311 17.93 -16.21 -34.01
N SER A 312 17.83 -17.43 -34.54
CA SER A 312 16.77 -18.39 -34.21
C SER A 312 16.85 -18.98 -32.79
N ARG A 313 18.00 -18.90 -32.11
CA ARG A 313 18.14 -19.34 -30.70
C ARG A 313 17.81 -18.27 -29.66
N HIS A 314 18.03 -16.97 -29.94
CA HIS A 314 17.68 -15.90 -28.99
C HIS A 314 16.19 -15.53 -29.00
N ARG A 315 15.52 -15.64 -30.15
CA ARG A 315 14.06 -15.39 -30.24
C ARG A 315 13.20 -16.41 -29.49
N ARG A 316 13.65 -17.66 -29.35
CA ARG A 316 12.91 -18.70 -28.60
C ARG A 316 12.92 -18.50 -27.08
N GLN A 317 13.95 -17.85 -26.51
CA GLN A 317 13.96 -17.53 -25.07
C GLN A 317 13.13 -16.28 -24.74
N GLN A 318 12.99 -15.33 -25.66
CA GLN A 318 12.19 -14.12 -25.42
C GLN A 318 10.68 -14.33 -25.63
N GLN A 319 10.27 -15.28 -26.48
CA GLN A 319 8.85 -15.62 -26.67
C GLN A 319 8.28 -16.56 -25.60
N GLN A 320 9.11 -17.30 -24.85
CA GLN A 320 8.62 -18.16 -23.74
C GLN A 320 8.14 -17.39 -22.50
N GLY A 321 8.32 -16.06 -22.45
CA GLY A 321 7.74 -15.21 -21.40
C GLY A 321 6.33 -14.67 -21.71
N ARG A 322 5.77 -14.96 -22.89
CA ARG A 322 4.55 -14.28 -23.40
C ARG A 322 3.30 -15.16 -23.53
N ALA A 323 3.34 -16.40 -23.09
CA ALA A 323 2.19 -17.30 -23.08
C ALA A 323 1.67 -17.54 -21.64
N SER A 324 0.95 -16.57 -21.10
CA SER A 324 -0.01 -16.79 -19.99
C SER A 324 -1.16 -15.79 -20.11
N GLY A 325 -1.83 -15.83 -21.27
CA GLY A 325 -3.10 -15.15 -21.50
C GLY A 325 -4.18 -15.89 -20.73
N GLY A 326 -4.53 -15.34 -19.56
CA GLY A 326 -5.49 -15.92 -18.63
C GLY A 326 -5.15 -15.53 -17.19
N GLY A 327 -4.85 -14.24 -16.95
CA GLY A 327 -4.42 -13.72 -15.67
C GLY A 327 -5.52 -13.80 -14.61
N THR A 328 -5.72 -14.98 -14.04
CA THR A 328 -6.55 -15.17 -12.86
C THR A 328 -5.97 -14.34 -11.72
N ASN A 329 -6.79 -13.57 -11.01
CA ASN A 329 -6.46 -12.72 -9.84
C ASN A 329 -5.95 -13.51 -8.61
N LYS A 330 -5.42 -14.72 -8.81
CA LYS A 330 -4.92 -15.65 -7.80
C LYS A 330 -3.95 -15.02 -6.79
N PRO A 331 -2.96 -14.20 -7.15
CA PRO A 331 -2.05 -13.65 -6.15
C PRO A 331 -2.74 -12.64 -5.22
N LEU A 332 -3.66 -11.81 -5.74
CA LEU A 332 -4.47 -10.89 -4.92
C LEU A 332 -5.42 -11.65 -4.01
N ALA A 333 -6.14 -12.62 -4.57
CA ALA A 333 -7.06 -13.45 -3.81
C ALA A 333 -6.34 -14.24 -2.71
N ALA A 334 -5.15 -14.76 -2.99
CA ALA A 334 -4.34 -15.47 -2.00
C ALA A 334 -3.88 -14.54 -0.86
N LEU A 335 -3.44 -13.32 -1.19
CA LEU A 335 -2.87 -12.38 -0.22
C LEU A 335 -3.92 -11.68 0.64
N TYR A 336 -5.05 -11.28 0.03
CA TYR A 336 -6.07 -10.45 0.68
C TYR A 336 -7.38 -11.19 0.97
N GLY A 337 -7.59 -12.38 0.39
CA GLY A 337 -8.81 -13.15 0.60
C GLY A 337 -8.98 -13.62 2.03
N LEU A 338 -7.93 -14.22 2.63
CA LEU A 338 -7.98 -14.68 4.02
C LEU A 338 -8.29 -13.54 5.02
N PRO A 339 -7.55 -12.41 5.04
CA PRO A 339 -7.85 -11.33 5.98
C PRO A 339 -9.23 -10.71 5.76
N ALA A 340 -9.68 -10.60 4.50
CA ALA A 340 -11.03 -10.11 4.20
C ALA A 340 -12.11 -11.06 4.74
N LEU A 341 -11.97 -12.37 4.54
CA LEU A 341 -12.92 -13.37 5.07
C LEU A 341 -12.94 -13.39 6.60
N ALA A 342 -11.78 -13.30 7.24
CA ALA A 342 -11.69 -13.20 8.69
C ALA A 342 -12.39 -11.93 9.22
N SER A 343 -12.24 -10.81 8.52
CA SER A 343 -12.95 -9.56 8.83
C SER A 343 -14.46 -9.69 8.69
N VAL A 344 -14.95 -10.29 7.60
CA VAL A 344 -16.40 -10.50 7.41
C VAL A 344 -16.98 -11.36 8.52
N ALA A 345 -16.29 -12.44 8.89
CA ALA A 345 -16.72 -13.33 9.96
C ALA A 345 -16.73 -12.63 11.33
N ALA A 346 -15.69 -11.86 11.65
CA ALA A 346 -15.62 -11.09 12.89
C ALA A 346 -16.69 -9.98 12.96
N HIS A 347 -16.94 -9.31 11.83
CA HIS A 347 -17.94 -8.24 11.73
C HIS A 347 -19.35 -8.78 11.92
N ALA A 348 -19.66 -9.91 11.27
CA ALA A 348 -20.94 -10.60 11.46
C ALA A 348 -21.12 -11.08 12.90
N LEU A 349 -20.06 -11.60 13.53
CA LEU A 349 -20.09 -12.00 14.94
C LEU A 349 -20.35 -10.81 15.87
N LEU A 350 -19.70 -9.67 15.63
CA LEU A 350 -19.93 -8.44 16.40
C LEU A 350 -21.36 -7.94 16.23
N ALA A 351 -21.86 -7.85 15.00
CA ALA A 351 -23.23 -7.44 14.71
C ALA A 351 -24.27 -8.35 15.40
N ALA A 352 -24.07 -9.66 15.36
CA ALA A 352 -24.95 -10.62 16.03
C ALA A 352 -24.95 -10.44 17.56
N ASN A 353 -23.79 -10.20 18.18
CA ASN A 353 -23.69 -9.95 19.61
C ASN A 353 -24.31 -8.60 20.02
N LEU A 354 -24.20 -7.58 19.17
CA LEU A 354 -24.86 -6.29 19.38
C LEU A 354 -26.39 -6.41 19.30
N ALA A 355 -26.90 -7.16 18.32
CA ALA A 355 -28.33 -7.39 18.13
C ALA A 355 -28.97 -8.20 19.29
N ALA A 356 -28.20 -9.05 19.96
CA ALA A 356 -28.67 -9.84 21.10
C ALA A 356 -28.96 -9.00 22.36
N GLY A 357 -28.51 -7.74 22.44
CA GLY A 357 -28.92 -6.76 23.45
C GLY A 357 -28.49 -6.99 24.90
N ARG A 358 -27.84 -8.11 25.23
CA ARG A 358 -27.31 -8.38 26.58
C ARG A 358 -25.89 -7.82 26.73
N ASP A 359 -25.71 -6.86 27.63
CA ASP A 359 -24.38 -6.42 28.06
C ASP A 359 -24.04 -7.12 29.38
N ASP A 360 -23.23 -8.17 29.31
CA ASP A 360 -22.74 -8.99 30.43
C ASP A 360 -21.34 -8.57 30.90
N ARG A 361 -20.80 -7.47 30.36
CA ARG A 361 -19.44 -7.02 30.66
C ARG A 361 -19.31 -6.48 32.08
N ARG A 362 -18.35 -7.03 32.82
CA ARG A 362 -17.85 -6.45 34.07
C ARG A 362 -17.21 -5.09 33.82
N GLU A 363 -17.15 -4.24 34.85
CA GLU A 363 -16.57 -2.89 34.77
C GLU A 363 -15.14 -2.92 34.20
N MET A 364 -14.32 -3.84 34.70
CA MET A 364 -12.94 -4.04 34.26
C MET A 364 -12.84 -4.45 32.79
N THR A 365 -13.68 -5.38 32.32
CA THR A 365 -13.78 -5.76 30.90
C THR A 365 -14.20 -4.58 30.03
N ARG A 366 -15.17 -3.78 30.50
CA ARG A 366 -15.64 -2.58 29.78
C ARG A 366 -14.51 -1.57 29.62
N SER A 367 -13.74 -1.30 30.67
CA SER A 367 -12.61 -0.37 30.64
C SER A 367 -11.48 -0.88 29.73
N ALA A 368 -11.15 -2.17 29.79
CA ALA A 368 -10.14 -2.76 28.91
C ALA A 368 -10.52 -2.70 27.42
N VAL A 369 -11.77 -3.05 27.10
CA VAL A 369 -12.27 -2.97 25.71
C VAL A 369 -12.34 -1.53 25.22
N LYS A 370 -12.78 -0.59 26.06
CA LYS A 370 -12.82 0.84 25.69
C LYS A 370 -11.43 1.37 25.35
N PHE A 371 -10.40 0.95 26.09
CA PHE A 371 -9.01 1.31 25.78
C PHE A 371 -8.57 0.76 24.41
N LEU A 372 -8.89 -0.51 24.11
CA LEU A 372 -8.61 -1.12 22.80
C LEU A 372 -9.37 -0.44 21.65
N GLU A 373 -10.64 -0.07 21.88
CA GLU A 373 -11.47 0.64 20.89
C GLU A 373 -10.87 2.03 20.57
N VAL A 374 -10.44 2.78 21.58
CA VAL A 374 -9.78 4.09 21.37
C VAL A 374 -8.48 3.93 20.58
N ASP A 375 -7.60 3.00 20.97
CA ASP A 375 -6.35 2.74 20.22
C ASP A 375 -6.63 2.35 18.76
N ALA A 376 -7.63 1.49 18.54
CA ALA A 376 -8.05 1.08 17.21
C ALA A 376 -8.61 2.23 16.35
N GLN A 377 -9.35 3.17 16.95
CA GLN A 377 -9.85 4.36 16.24
C GLN A 377 -8.70 5.25 15.77
N PHE A 378 -7.72 5.53 16.63
CA PHE A 378 -6.54 6.32 16.24
C PHE A 378 -5.68 5.59 15.21
N LEU A 379 -5.55 4.27 15.32
CA LEU A 379 -4.90 3.45 14.31
C LEU A 379 -5.63 3.56 12.96
N ALA A 380 -6.95 3.43 12.94
CA ALA A 380 -7.76 3.54 11.72
C ALA A 380 -7.64 4.94 11.07
N LEU A 381 -7.74 6.01 11.87
CA LEU A 381 -7.54 7.39 11.39
C LEU A 381 -6.14 7.59 10.80
N THR A 382 -5.12 7.01 11.44
CA THR A 382 -3.74 7.08 10.97
C THR A 382 -3.56 6.36 9.63
N VAL A 383 -4.17 5.18 9.46
CA VAL A 383 -4.15 4.44 8.19
C VAL A 383 -4.91 5.19 7.09
N LEU A 384 -6.09 5.73 7.39
CA LEU A 384 -6.86 6.53 6.43
C LEU A 384 -6.09 7.77 5.99
N TYR A 385 -5.47 8.49 6.94
CA TYR A 385 -4.60 9.63 6.65
C TYR A 385 -3.40 9.22 5.78
N TRP A 386 -2.74 8.12 6.12
CA TRP A 386 -1.61 7.61 5.36
C TRP A 386 -1.97 7.37 3.90
N VAL A 387 -3.05 6.61 3.66
CA VAL A 387 -3.50 6.26 2.31
C VAL A 387 -4.00 7.52 1.57
N PHE A 388 -4.70 8.41 2.26
CA PHE A 388 -5.11 9.71 1.72
C PHE A 388 -3.91 10.53 1.24
N ALA A 389 -2.87 10.64 2.06
CA ALA A 389 -1.68 11.40 1.74
C ALA A 389 -0.94 10.82 0.52
N GLU A 390 -0.94 9.50 0.35
CA GLU A 390 -0.25 8.84 -0.75
C GLU A 390 -0.97 8.87 -2.09
N VAL A 391 -2.29 8.63 -2.11
CA VAL A 391 -3.05 8.42 -3.37
C VAL A 391 -4.36 9.24 -3.46
N GLY A 392 -4.62 10.12 -2.50
CA GLY A 392 -5.85 10.92 -2.45
C GLY A 392 -7.05 10.17 -1.86
N TRP A 393 -8.26 10.72 -2.04
CA TRP A 393 -9.46 10.34 -1.29
C TRP A 393 -10.15 9.02 -1.71
N ARG A 394 -9.92 8.55 -2.95
CA ARG A 394 -10.66 7.40 -3.52
C ARG A 394 -10.40 6.09 -2.77
N ALA A 395 -9.14 5.81 -2.42
CA ALA A 395 -8.75 4.63 -1.66
C ALA A 395 -9.29 4.63 -0.21
N PRO A 396 -9.12 5.68 0.62
CA PRO A 396 -9.69 5.71 1.96
C PRO A 396 -11.22 5.72 1.96
N ALA A 397 -11.87 6.35 0.98
CA ALA A 397 -13.32 6.24 0.81
C ALA A 397 -13.75 4.78 0.56
N THR A 398 -13.00 4.04 -0.26
CA THR A 398 -13.23 2.60 -0.45
C THR A 398 -13.03 1.81 0.86
N MET A 399 -11.99 2.14 1.64
CA MET A 399 -11.76 1.50 2.94
C MET A 399 -12.94 1.71 3.90
N LEU A 400 -13.50 2.93 3.94
CA LEU A 400 -14.64 3.27 4.78
C LEU A 400 -15.92 2.59 4.31
N LEU A 401 -16.24 2.66 3.01
CA LEU A 401 -17.47 2.09 2.45
C LEU A 401 -17.50 0.57 2.59
N VAL A 402 -16.41 -0.11 2.20
CA VAL A 402 -16.31 -1.57 2.34
C VAL A 402 -16.19 -1.95 3.81
N GLY A 403 -15.44 -1.17 4.61
CA GLY A 403 -15.25 -1.42 6.03
C GLY A 403 -16.53 -1.33 6.85
N ALA A 404 -17.44 -0.41 6.50
CA ALA A 404 -18.73 -0.26 7.17
C ALA A 404 -19.67 -1.45 6.93
N VAL A 405 -19.50 -2.17 5.81
CA VAL A 405 -20.38 -3.30 5.44
C VAL A 405 -19.78 -4.65 5.79
N LEU A 406 -18.46 -4.81 5.58
CA LEU A 406 -17.75 -6.10 5.64
C LEU A 406 -16.70 -6.14 6.77
N GLY A 407 -16.62 -5.10 7.59
CA GLY A 407 -15.63 -4.95 8.66
C GLY A 407 -14.32 -4.30 8.21
N PRO A 408 -13.55 -3.74 9.15
CA PRO A 408 -12.41 -2.87 8.88
C PRO A 408 -11.28 -3.59 8.14
N GLY A 409 -11.06 -4.89 8.38
CA GLY A 409 -10.04 -5.67 7.69
C GLY A 409 -10.34 -5.82 6.19
N ALA A 410 -11.60 -6.10 5.83
CA ALA A 410 -12.05 -6.15 4.45
C ALA A 410 -11.94 -4.77 3.77
N GLY A 411 -12.29 -3.70 4.50
CA GLY A 411 -12.08 -2.32 4.08
C GLY A 411 -10.62 -2.02 3.74
N VAL A 412 -9.70 -2.33 4.66
CA VAL A 412 -8.25 -2.19 4.46
C VAL A 412 -7.79 -2.94 3.22
N CYS A 413 -8.18 -4.21 3.05
CA CYS A 413 -7.80 -5.01 1.89
C CYS A 413 -8.31 -4.39 0.56
N ALA A 414 -9.59 -4.02 0.49
CA ALA A 414 -10.19 -3.45 -0.71
C ALA A 414 -9.57 -2.09 -1.07
N GLY A 415 -9.45 -1.20 -0.09
CA GLY A 415 -8.80 0.09 -0.28
C GLY A 415 -7.32 -0.03 -0.64
N TRP A 416 -6.62 -1.08 -0.17
CA TRP A 416 -5.25 -1.35 -0.59
C TRP A 416 -5.17 -1.69 -2.07
N VAL A 417 -6.06 -2.54 -2.57
CA VAL A 417 -6.13 -2.86 -4.01
C VAL A 417 -6.40 -1.60 -4.84
N VAL A 418 -7.29 -0.72 -4.38
CA VAL A 418 -7.55 0.56 -5.05
C VAL A 418 -6.33 1.48 -4.99
N ARG A 419 -5.66 1.58 -3.83
CA ARG A 419 -4.42 2.34 -3.66
C ARG A 419 -3.35 1.89 -4.66
N GLU A 420 -3.15 0.59 -4.82
CA GLU A 420 -2.15 0.07 -5.76
C GLU A 420 -2.41 0.50 -7.21
N ARG A 421 -3.68 0.46 -7.63
CA ARG A 421 -4.11 0.90 -8.97
C ARG A 421 -3.83 2.38 -9.17
N LEU A 422 -4.28 3.23 -8.25
CA LEU A 422 -4.09 4.68 -8.32
C LEU A 422 -2.61 5.07 -8.31
N LEU A 423 -1.81 4.42 -7.46
CA LEU A 423 -0.38 4.68 -7.41
C LEU A 423 0.33 4.31 -8.71
N ARG A 424 -0.13 3.25 -9.39
CA ARG A 424 0.41 2.87 -10.70
C ARG A 424 0.01 3.86 -11.79
N GLU A 425 -1.26 4.26 -11.84
CA GLU A 425 -1.76 5.26 -12.78
C GLU A 425 -0.96 6.57 -12.64
N ALA A 426 -0.76 7.03 -11.39
CA ALA A 426 0.03 8.23 -11.11
C ALA A 426 1.49 8.11 -11.54
N LEU A 427 2.13 6.94 -11.37
CA LEU A 427 3.51 6.74 -11.82
C LEU A 427 3.63 6.64 -13.34
N ARG A 428 2.64 6.04 -14.02
CA ARG A 428 2.64 5.97 -15.49
C ARG A 428 2.49 7.36 -16.11
N GLY A 429 1.58 8.18 -15.60
CA GLY A 429 1.43 9.56 -16.07
C GLY A 429 2.70 10.41 -15.88
N LEU A 430 3.55 10.08 -14.89
CA LEU A 430 4.82 10.78 -14.69
C LEU A 430 5.95 10.32 -15.63
N LEU A 431 5.84 9.13 -16.23
CA LEU A 431 6.88 8.55 -17.08
C LEU A 431 6.54 8.61 -18.57
N GLY A 432 5.26 8.53 -18.90
CA GLY A 432 4.76 8.61 -20.28
C GLY A 432 4.20 9.99 -20.55
N GLY A 433 5.07 11.01 -20.44
CA GLY A 433 4.70 12.42 -20.63
C GLY A 433 3.69 12.60 -21.74
N ASP A 434 2.50 13.07 -21.34
CA ASP A 434 1.31 13.39 -22.13
C ASP A 434 1.43 13.18 -23.65
N ASP A 435 1.11 11.96 -24.08
CA ASP A 435 0.65 11.65 -25.45
C ASP A 435 -0.87 11.88 -25.54
N GLU A 436 -1.42 12.75 -24.70
CA GLU A 436 -2.71 13.40 -24.95
C GLU A 436 -2.40 14.64 -25.80
N GLY A 437 -2.15 14.39 -27.09
CA GLY A 437 -2.40 15.40 -28.10
C GLY A 437 -3.83 15.88 -27.93
N GLU A 438 -3.98 17.09 -27.42
CA GLU A 438 -5.14 17.91 -27.71
C GLU A 438 -5.23 17.90 -29.23
N GLY A 439 -6.17 17.11 -29.76
CA GLY A 439 -6.66 17.28 -31.11
C GLY A 439 -7.30 18.66 -31.14
N GLU A 440 -6.47 19.67 -31.40
CA GLU A 440 -6.88 20.95 -31.91
C GLU A 440 -7.78 20.63 -33.09
N LEU A 441 -9.07 20.83 -32.86
CA LEU A 441 -10.09 20.80 -33.90
C LEU A 441 -9.58 21.72 -34.99
N VAL A 442 -9.10 21.14 -36.08
CA VAL A 442 -9.03 21.84 -37.36
C VAL A 442 -10.47 22.23 -37.63
N GLU A 443 -10.82 23.46 -37.27
CA GLU A 443 -11.99 24.11 -37.81
C GLU A 443 -11.74 24.19 -39.32
N ASP A 444 -12.38 23.28 -40.04
CA ASP A 444 -12.55 23.39 -41.48
C ASP A 444 -13.25 24.73 -41.74
N GLU A 445 -12.46 25.76 -42.07
CA GLU A 445 -12.97 26.99 -42.67
C GLU A 445 -13.48 26.67 -44.08
N ASP A 446 -14.68 26.10 -44.15
CA ASP A 446 -15.56 26.17 -45.31
C ASP A 446 -16.09 27.62 -45.43
N GLU A 447 -15.28 28.52 -45.99
CA GLU A 447 -15.80 29.79 -46.54
C GLU A 447 -16.36 29.54 -47.96
N GLU A 448 -17.57 29.00 -48.01
CA GLU A 448 -18.53 29.25 -49.09
C GLU A 448 -19.32 30.54 -48.81
N ARG A 449 -19.14 31.56 -49.65
CA ARG A 449 -20.11 32.59 -50.11
C ARG A 449 -19.31 33.78 -50.68
N GLU A 450 -19.62 34.38 -51.83
CA GLU A 450 -20.94 34.68 -52.37
C GLU A 450 -20.83 35.00 -53.88
N ASP A 451 -21.78 34.43 -54.63
CA ASP A 451 -22.25 34.91 -55.92
C ASP A 451 -22.72 36.38 -55.79
N GLU A 452 -22.15 37.30 -56.57
CA GLU A 452 -22.92 38.44 -57.05
C GLU A 452 -22.44 38.85 -58.45
N GLY A 453 -23.24 38.48 -59.44
CA GLY A 453 -23.05 38.88 -60.82
C GLY A 453 -23.36 40.36 -61.02
N GLN A 454 -22.49 41.07 -61.73
CA GLN A 454 -22.92 42.27 -62.45
C GLN A 454 -22.35 42.34 -63.86
N ARG A 455 -23.27 42.08 -64.78
CA ARG A 455 -23.27 42.40 -66.21
C ARG A 455 -22.63 43.76 -66.54
N ARG A 456 -21.72 43.75 -67.51
CA ARG A 456 -21.55 44.69 -68.66
C ARG A 456 -20.32 44.19 -69.42
N GLY A 457 -20.36 43.69 -70.65
CA GLY A 457 -21.23 43.98 -71.78
C GLY A 457 -20.38 44.65 -72.87
N ARG A 458 -20.29 44.00 -74.04
CA ARG A 458 -19.91 44.58 -75.36
C ARG A 458 -18.42 45.00 -75.48
N GLY A 459 -17.58 44.42 -76.33
CA GLY A 459 -17.82 43.86 -77.65
C GLY A 459 -17.83 44.95 -78.71
N GLU A 460 -16.67 45.47 -79.08
CA GLU A 460 -16.47 46.19 -80.35
C GLU A 460 -15.03 45.99 -80.84
N ARG A 461 -14.91 45.53 -82.08
CA ARG A 461 -13.68 45.37 -82.84
C ARG A 461 -13.43 46.63 -83.67
N GLU A 462 -12.14 46.98 -83.78
CA GLU A 462 -11.45 47.56 -84.96
C GLU A 462 -11.80 49.01 -85.41
N PRO A 463 -10.98 49.66 -86.29
CA PRO A 463 -9.55 49.50 -86.63
C PRO A 463 -8.74 50.82 -86.84
N LEU A 464 -7.45 50.67 -87.17
CA LEU A 464 -6.58 51.47 -88.07
C LEU A 464 -6.05 52.89 -87.69
N LEU A 465 -4.71 52.96 -87.75
CA LEU A 465 -3.80 53.97 -88.34
C LEU A 465 -3.59 55.35 -87.69
N GLY A 466 -2.30 55.63 -87.46
CA GLY A 466 -1.71 56.92 -87.11
C GLY A 466 -0.27 56.73 -86.68
#